data_AF-A0A7S2G0L0-F1
#
_entry.id   AF-A0A7S2G0L0-F1
#
_cell.length_a   1.000
_cell.length_b   1.000
_cell.length_c   1.000
_cell.angle_alpha   90.00
_cell.angle_beta   90.00
_cell.angle_gamma   90.00
#
_symmetry.space_group_name_H-M   'P 1'
#
loop_
_entity.id
_entity.type
_entity.pdbx_description
1 polymer ?
#
loop_
_entity_poly.entity_id
_entity_poly.type
_entity_poly.pdbx_seq_one_letter_code
_entity_poly.pdbx_strand_id
1 'polypeptide(L)'
;HELQRVGGVEALVALFRRCVSMLTLTSDAMAVPYLVAMPLVRTLAAIAHSAECVAKLSDDENAPALDDLVRCLHLEQLPSLSEAAFTAVAALCSHQPCQQRLAAAGAGWFGYAMLTQYDFTLDEAVEGGVE
;
A
#
# COMPACT_ATOMS: atom_id res chain seq x y z
N HIS A 1 3.54 15.36 15.44
CA HIS A 1 3.55 15.63 16.88
C HIS A 1 2.52 14.81 17.65
N GLU A 2 1.23 14.82 17.32
CA GLU A 2 0.22 14.05 18.10
C GLU A 2 0.33 12.51 17.94
N LEU A 3 0.62 12.01 16.73
CA LEU A 3 0.85 10.57 16.48
C LEU A 3 1.97 9.96 17.36
N GLN A 4 2.94 10.77 17.77
CA GLN A 4 4.08 10.35 18.58
C GLN A 4 3.75 10.30 20.08
N ARG A 5 2.84 11.16 20.56
CA ARG A 5 2.62 11.37 22.00
C ARG A 5 1.82 10.28 22.70
N VAL A 6 1.13 9.38 21.97
CA VAL A 6 0.17 8.43 22.55
C VAL A 6 0.24 7.02 21.91
N GLY A 7 1.38 6.61 21.35
CA GLY A 7 1.45 5.31 20.65
C GLY A 7 0.54 5.28 19.41
N GLY A 8 0.47 6.40 18.69
CA GLY A 8 -0.45 6.57 17.58
C GLY A 8 -0.08 5.74 16.34
N VAL A 9 1.20 5.39 16.18
CA VAL A 9 1.65 4.52 15.07
C VAL A 9 1.16 3.10 15.29
N GLU A 10 1.29 2.60 16.52
CA GLU A 10 0.87 1.27 16.95
C GLU A 10 -0.66 1.13 16.84
N ALA A 11 -1.41 2.16 17.28
CA ALA A 11 -2.86 2.22 17.12
C ALA A 11 -3.28 2.27 15.63
N LEU A 12 -2.59 3.08 14.82
CA LEU A 12 -2.82 3.17 13.38
C LEU A 12 -2.58 1.82 12.71
N VAL A 13 -1.46 1.16 13.02
CA VAL A 13 -1.09 -0.16 12.50
C VAL A 13 -2.12 -1.20 12.90
N ALA A 14 -2.50 -1.26 14.18
CA ALA A 14 -3.49 -2.22 14.66
C ALA A 14 -4.84 -2.06 13.94
N LEU A 15 -5.31 -0.83 13.78
CA LEU A 15 -6.55 -0.53 13.07
C LEU A 15 -6.45 -0.87 11.58
N PHE A 16 -5.35 -0.49 10.94
CA PHE A 16 -5.08 -0.77 9.52
C PHE A 16 -5.09 -2.27 9.25
N ARG A 17 -4.32 -3.05 10.01
CA ARG A 17 -4.25 -4.51 9.89
C ARG A 17 -5.62 -5.16 10.05
N ARG A 18 -6.41 -4.70 11.02
CA ARG A 18 -7.79 -5.18 11.23
C ARG A 18 -8.70 -4.84 10.05
N CYS A 19 -8.59 -3.65 9.47
CA CYS A 19 -9.38 -3.27 8.31
C CYS A 19 -9.01 -4.11 7.08
N VAL A 20 -7.72 -4.26 6.80
CA VAL A 20 -7.22 -5.02 5.65
C VAL A 20 -7.51 -6.52 5.76
N SER A 21 -7.54 -7.09 6.98
CA SER A 21 -7.93 -8.49 7.16
C SER A 21 -9.40 -8.77 6.83
N MET A 22 -10.26 -7.74 6.86
CA MET A 22 -11.67 -7.82 6.44
C MET A 22 -11.89 -7.50 4.96
N LEU A 23 -10.87 -6.99 4.27
CA LEU A 23 -10.94 -6.74 2.83
C LEU A 23 -10.71 -8.04 2.06
N THR A 24 -11.53 -8.23 1.05
CA THR A 24 -11.48 -9.36 0.12
C THR A 24 -11.44 -8.83 -1.30
N LEU A 25 -11.05 -9.67 -2.26
CA LEU A 25 -11.03 -9.30 -3.69
C LEU A 25 -12.42 -8.88 -4.20
N THR A 26 -13.49 -9.26 -3.52
CA THR A 26 -14.89 -8.94 -3.87
C THR A 26 -15.49 -7.85 -2.99
N SER A 27 -14.68 -7.12 -2.23
CA SER A 27 -15.18 -6.07 -1.33
C SER A 27 -15.69 -4.86 -2.13
N ASP A 28 -16.86 -4.36 -1.75
CA ASP A 28 -17.46 -3.15 -2.32
C ASP A 28 -16.72 -1.89 -1.84
N ALA A 29 -16.56 -0.91 -2.72
CA ALA A 29 -16.04 0.42 -2.41
C ALA A 29 -16.92 1.23 -1.44
N MET A 30 -18.13 0.77 -1.12
CA MET A 30 -18.98 1.33 -0.06
C MET A 30 -18.92 0.55 1.25
N ALA A 31 -18.16 -0.54 1.31
CA ALA A 31 -18.02 -1.31 2.53
C ALA A 31 -17.23 -0.52 3.59
N VAL A 32 -17.68 -0.60 4.85
CA VAL A 32 -17.03 0.10 5.98
C VAL A 32 -15.52 -0.17 6.08
N PRO A 33 -15.01 -1.41 5.89
CA PRO A 33 -13.56 -1.67 5.92
C PRO A 33 -12.78 -0.88 4.87
N TYR A 34 -13.35 -0.65 3.68
CA TYR A 34 -12.72 0.15 2.62
C TYR A 34 -12.69 1.64 2.98
N LEU A 35 -13.84 2.17 3.43
CA LEU A 35 -13.96 3.58 3.83
C LEU A 35 -12.99 3.94 4.96
N VAL A 36 -12.70 2.98 5.84
CA VAL A 36 -11.74 3.14 6.93
C VAL A 36 -10.29 2.88 6.47
N ALA A 37 -10.05 1.90 5.60
CA ALA A 37 -8.69 1.62 5.10
C ALA A 37 -8.10 2.79 4.31
N MET A 38 -8.89 3.48 3.51
CA MET A 38 -8.45 4.60 2.67
C MET A 38 -7.70 5.71 3.45
N PRO A 39 -8.28 6.34 4.49
CA PRO A 39 -7.58 7.34 5.28
C PRO A 39 -6.38 6.78 6.06
N LEU A 40 -6.41 5.50 6.46
CA LEU A 40 -5.28 4.86 7.15
C LEU A 40 -4.08 4.71 6.22
N VAL A 41 -4.29 4.26 4.98
CA VAL A 41 -3.24 4.14 3.96
C VAL A 41 -2.62 5.50 3.65
N ARG A 42 -3.44 6.55 3.51
CA ARG A 42 -2.94 7.92 3.32
C ARG A 42 -2.14 8.41 4.53
N THR A 43 -2.53 8.03 5.73
CA THR A 43 -1.78 8.37 6.95
C THR A 43 -0.44 7.63 7.01
N LEU A 44 -0.38 6.37 6.58
CA LEU A 44 0.88 5.62 6.42
C LEU A 44 1.83 6.31 5.43
N ALA A 45 1.30 6.84 4.33
CA ALA A 45 2.10 7.65 3.40
C ALA A 45 2.68 8.90 4.10
N ALA A 46 1.84 9.62 4.87
CA ALA A 46 2.27 10.82 5.59
C ALA A 46 3.31 10.52 6.69
N ILE A 47 3.28 9.33 7.29
CA ILE A 47 4.28 8.88 8.28
C ILE A 47 5.69 8.86 7.68
N ALA A 48 5.84 8.61 6.39
CA ALA A 48 7.13 8.59 5.70
C ALA A 48 7.93 9.91 5.85
N HIS A 49 7.27 11.03 6.18
CA HIS A 49 7.96 12.30 6.41
C HIS A 49 8.65 12.41 7.78
N SER A 50 8.43 11.45 8.69
CA SER A 50 9.04 11.42 10.03
C SER A 50 9.85 10.14 10.23
N ALA A 51 11.18 10.28 10.30
CA ALA A 51 12.08 9.15 10.52
C ALA A 51 11.78 8.37 11.82
N GLU A 52 11.32 9.06 12.87
CA GLU A 52 10.95 8.42 14.14
C GLU A 52 9.70 7.54 13.99
N CYS A 53 8.68 8.04 13.29
CA CYS A 53 7.46 7.26 13.04
C CYS A 53 7.74 6.08 12.11
N VAL A 54 8.63 6.27 11.14
CA VAL A 54 9.09 5.19 10.26
C VAL A 54 9.85 4.13 11.03
N ALA A 55 10.76 4.52 11.94
CA ALA A 55 11.46 3.56 12.80
C ALA A 55 10.47 2.66 13.54
N LYS A 56 9.46 3.26 14.19
CA LYS A 56 8.37 2.53 14.87
C LYS A 56 7.56 1.64 13.94
N LEU A 57 7.28 2.08 12.72
CA LEU A 57 6.55 1.28 11.73
C LEU A 57 7.38 0.08 11.25
N SER A 58 8.70 0.24 11.15
CA SER A 58 9.63 -0.80 10.75
C SER A 58 10.07 -1.75 11.86
N ASP A 59 9.74 -1.45 13.12
CA ASP A 59 9.97 -2.36 14.24
C ASP A 59 9.24 -3.69 14.00
N ASP A 60 9.83 -4.81 14.45
CA ASP A 60 9.35 -6.17 14.17
C ASP A 60 7.86 -6.41 14.51
N GLU A 61 7.35 -5.74 15.54
CA GLU A 61 5.94 -5.83 15.95
C GLU A 61 4.98 -5.19 14.94
N ASN A 62 5.40 -4.10 14.29
CA ASN A 62 4.58 -3.30 13.38
C ASN A 62 4.87 -3.59 11.90
N ALA A 63 6.06 -4.10 11.59
CA ALA A 63 6.53 -4.42 10.24
C ALA A 63 5.54 -5.26 9.40
N PRO A 64 4.74 -6.19 9.96
CA PRO A 64 3.73 -6.91 9.19
C PRO A 64 2.68 -6.00 8.52
N ALA A 65 2.50 -4.75 9.00
CA ALA A 65 1.64 -3.77 8.33
C ALA A 65 2.15 -3.40 6.91
N LEU A 66 3.46 -3.50 6.67
CA LEU A 66 4.03 -3.28 5.33
C LEU A 66 3.61 -4.39 4.37
N ASP A 67 3.50 -5.64 4.84
CA ASP A 67 3.00 -6.75 4.04
C ASP A 67 1.51 -6.54 3.69
N ASP A 68 0.71 -6.10 4.67
CA ASP A 68 -0.71 -5.78 4.45
C ASP A 68 -0.89 -4.60 3.50
N LEU A 69 0.03 -3.63 3.49
CA LEU A 69 0.04 -2.54 2.52
C LEU A 69 0.27 -3.06 1.10
N VAL A 70 1.17 -4.04 0.92
CA VAL A 70 1.38 -4.69 -0.38
C VAL A 70 0.16 -5.53 -0.80
N ARG A 71 -0.54 -6.15 0.14
CA ARG A 71 -1.82 -6.83 -0.14
C ARG A 71 -2.87 -5.87 -0.71
N CYS A 72 -2.91 -4.62 -0.24
CA CYS A 72 -3.82 -3.61 -0.81
C CYS A 72 -3.56 -3.32 -2.30
N LEU A 73 -2.32 -3.52 -2.79
CA LEU A 73 -2.01 -3.37 -4.22
C LEU A 73 -2.71 -4.44 -5.10
N HIS A 74 -3.10 -5.57 -4.51
CA HIS A 74 -3.77 -6.66 -5.24
C HIS A 74 -5.29 -6.49 -5.33
N LEU A 75 -5.85 -5.47 -4.67
CA LEU A 75 -7.30 -5.25 -4.65
C LEU A 75 -7.73 -4.52 -5.94
N GLU A 76 -7.67 -5.22 -7.07
CA GLU A 76 -7.94 -4.67 -8.42
C GLU A 76 -9.36 -4.06 -8.55
N GLN A 77 -10.34 -4.58 -7.79
CA GLN A 77 -11.71 -4.06 -7.75
C GLN A 77 -11.83 -2.70 -7.03
N LEU A 78 -10.75 -2.24 -6.38
CA LEU A 78 -10.71 -1.05 -5.54
C LEU A 78 -9.58 -0.11 -5.99
N PRO A 79 -9.68 0.46 -7.21
CA PRO A 79 -8.57 1.17 -7.86
C PRO A 79 -8.09 2.40 -7.06
N SER A 80 -8.98 3.10 -6.37
CA SER A 80 -8.55 4.25 -5.54
C SER A 80 -7.75 3.82 -4.32
N LEU A 81 -7.99 2.62 -3.77
CA LEU A 81 -7.23 2.11 -2.64
C LEU A 81 -5.88 1.56 -3.09
N SER A 82 -5.82 0.88 -4.24
CA SER A 82 -4.55 0.44 -4.81
C SER A 82 -3.65 1.63 -5.17
N GLU A 83 -4.20 2.70 -5.75
CA GLU A 83 -3.47 3.95 -6.02
C GLU A 83 -2.94 4.59 -4.72
N ALA A 84 -3.78 4.70 -3.69
CA ALA A 84 -3.37 5.23 -2.39
C ALA A 84 -2.28 4.36 -1.76
N ALA A 85 -2.40 3.03 -1.87
CA ALA A 85 -1.40 2.08 -1.37
C ALA A 85 -0.09 2.22 -2.13
N PHE A 86 -0.13 2.42 -3.45
CA PHE A 86 1.06 2.66 -4.27
C PHE A 86 1.80 3.93 -3.85
N THR A 87 1.05 5.01 -3.61
CA THR A 87 1.60 6.27 -3.08
C THR A 87 2.27 6.05 -1.72
N ALA A 88 1.64 5.29 -0.82
CA ALA A 88 2.19 4.98 0.49
C ALA A 88 3.46 4.13 0.40
N VAL A 89 3.47 3.10 -0.45
CA VAL A 89 4.65 2.27 -0.72
C VAL A 89 5.80 3.12 -1.27
N ALA A 90 5.53 3.98 -2.26
CA ALA A 90 6.54 4.86 -2.84
C ALA A 90 7.16 5.80 -1.79
N ALA A 91 6.33 6.40 -0.92
CA ALA A 91 6.80 7.27 0.16
C ALA A 91 7.67 6.50 1.16
N LEU A 92 7.23 5.32 1.60
CA LEU A 92 7.94 4.49 2.60
C LEU A 92 9.23 3.86 2.05
N CYS A 93 9.30 3.58 0.75
CA CYS A 93 10.51 3.07 0.08
C CYS A 93 11.69 4.04 0.13
N SER A 94 11.49 5.31 0.48
CA SER A 94 12.59 6.25 0.74
C SER A 94 13.40 5.91 1.99
N HIS A 95 12.90 5.00 2.84
CA HIS A 95 13.56 4.54 4.06
C HIS A 95 13.98 3.07 3.93
N GLN A 96 15.28 2.80 4.10
CA GLN A 96 15.87 1.48 3.87
C GLN A 96 15.15 0.31 4.61
N PRO A 97 14.78 0.42 5.91
CA PRO A 97 14.11 -0.68 6.62
C PRO A 97 12.77 -1.06 5.97
N CYS A 98 11.96 -0.05 5.62
CA CYS A 98 10.69 -0.28 4.94
C CYS A 98 10.91 -0.80 3.52
N GLN A 99 11.88 -0.25 2.77
CA GLN A 99 12.18 -0.66 1.41
C GLN A 99 12.50 -2.16 1.31
N GLN A 100 13.35 -2.67 2.20
CA GLN A 100 13.73 -4.10 2.22
C GLN A 100 12.52 -4.99 2.46
N ARG A 101 11.65 -4.61 3.41
CA ARG A 101 10.46 -5.38 3.74
C ARG A 101 9.42 -5.35 2.62
N LEU A 102 9.16 -4.17 2.06
CA LEU A 102 8.24 -3.98 0.94
C LEU A 102 8.71 -4.74 -0.31
N ALA A 103 10.01 -4.74 -0.59
CA ALA A 103 10.59 -5.55 -1.66
C ALA A 103 10.39 -7.05 -1.42
N ALA A 104 10.65 -7.53 -0.20
CA ALA A 104 10.44 -8.93 0.18
C ALA A 104 8.95 -9.34 0.11
N ALA A 105 8.04 -8.42 0.39
CA ALA A 105 6.59 -8.63 0.26
C ALA A 105 6.10 -8.59 -1.21
N GLY A 106 6.96 -8.22 -2.16
CA GLY A 106 6.66 -8.23 -3.60
C GLY A 106 6.18 -6.90 -4.18
N ALA A 107 6.28 -5.78 -3.45
CA ALA A 107 5.80 -4.47 -3.91
C ALA A 107 6.32 -4.08 -5.32
N GLY A 108 7.59 -4.41 -5.62
CA GLY A 108 8.19 -4.13 -6.92
C GLY A 108 7.54 -4.91 -8.07
N TRP A 109 7.15 -6.17 -7.85
CA TRP A 109 6.46 -6.97 -8.86
C TRP A 109 5.08 -6.39 -9.19
N PHE A 110 4.33 -5.93 -8.17
CA PHE A 110 3.03 -5.29 -8.39
C PHE A 110 3.15 -3.97 -9.14
N GLY A 111 4.15 -3.15 -8.81
CA GLY A 111 4.42 -1.93 -9.56
C GLY A 111 4.75 -2.23 -11.02
N TYR A 112 5.58 -3.23 -11.29
CA TYR A 112 5.88 -3.66 -12.66
C TYR A 112 4.63 -4.17 -13.39
N ALA A 113 3.85 -5.06 -12.77
CA ALA A 113 2.63 -5.61 -13.36
C ALA A 113 1.62 -4.51 -13.72
N MET A 114 1.40 -3.53 -12.82
CA MET A 114 0.55 -2.38 -13.15
C MET A 114 1.10 -1.58 -14.33
N LEU A 115 2.41 -1.28 -14.36
CA LEU A 115 3.00 -0.54 -15.48
C LEU A 115 2.79 -1.26 -16.82
N THR A 116 2.86 -2.59 -16.85
CA THR A 116 2.60 -3.38 -18.07
C THR A 116 1.13 -3.36 -18.51
N GLN A 117 0.19 -3.14 -17.59
CA GLN A 117 -1.23 -2.98 -17.94
C GLN A 117 -1.55 -1.60 -18.53
N TYR A 118 -0.68 -0.61 -18.31
CA TYR A 118 -0.78 0.74 -18.89
C TYR A 118 0.09 0.91 -20.15
N ASP A 119 0.71 -0.15 -20.65
CA ASP A 119 1.49 -0.10 -21.88
C ASP A 119 0.59 -0.29 -23.12
N PHE A 120 -0.05 0.80 -23.54
CA PHE A 120 -0.91 0.84 -24.72
C PHE A 120 -0.16 0.59 -26.05
N THR A 121 1.19 0.55 -26.06
CA THR A 121 1.96 0.25 -27.27
C THR A 121 1.90 -1.23 -27.66
N LEU A 122 1.44 -2.10 -26.77
CA LEU A 122 1.17 -3.51 -27.08
C LEU A 122 -0.17 -3.73 -27.79
N ASP A 123 -1.20 -2.94 -27.49
CA ASP A 123 -2.51 -3.05 -28.16
C ASP A 123 -2.42 -2.55 -29.62
N GLU A 124 -1.66 -1.49 -29.89
CA GLU A 124 -1.41 -1.01 -31.26
C GLU A 124 -0.58 -1.99 -32.10
N ALA A 125 0.31 -2.79 -31.48
CA ALA A 125 1.07 -3.82 -32.20
C ALA A 125 0.20 -5.04 -32.58
N VAL A 126 -0.88 -5.30 -31.83
CA VAL A 126 -1.84 -6.39 -32.11
C VAL A 126 -2.96 -5.93 -33.06
N GLU A 127 -3.45 -4.69 -32.94
CA GLU A 127 -4.41 -4.11 -33.89
C GLU A 127 -3.75 -3.67 -35.21
N GLY A 128 -2.45 -3.37 -35.18
CA GLY A 128 -1.66 -2.93 -36.33
C GLY A 128 -1.14 -4.05 -37.23
N GLY A 129 -1.61 -5.30 -37.06
CA GLY A 129 -1.38 -6.39 -38.02
C GLY A 129 0.05 -6.48 -38.53
N VAL A 130 0.99 -6.94 -37.70
CA VAL A 130 2.27 -7.39 -38.22
C VAL A 130 2.07 -8.77 -38.86
N GLU A 131 1.77 -8.77 -40.16
CA GLU A 131 2.19 -9.85 -41.07
C GLU A 131 3.72 -9.84 -41.24
#